data_AF-A0A0A1ZQ58-F1
#
_entry.id   AF-A0A0A1ZQ58-F1
#
_cell.length_a   1.000
_cell.length_b   1.000
_cell.length_c   1.000
_cell.angle_alpha   90.00
_cell.angle_beta   90.00
_cell.angle_gamma   90.00
#
_symmetry.space_group_name_H-M   'P 1'
#
loop_
_entity.id
_entity.type
_entity.pdbx_description
1 polymer ?
#
loop_
_entity_poly.entity_id
_entity_poly.type
_entity_poly.pdbx_seq_one_letter_code
_entity_poly.pdbx_strand_id
1 'polypeptide(L)'
;MTVHQDYEIKINLNELIEKRIPCCDLLHPNHCLTEKQVSEIANNVHMNLNLHDLYKQVDKQILNYVNAAGIDNKDHWVEPQLPDLERDLKEEVGIEFD
;
A
#
# COMPACT_ATOMS: atom_id res chain seq x y z
N MET A 1 5.40 30.05 -6.72
CA MET A 1 5.18 28.61 -6.46
C MET A 1 3.70 28.42 -6.17
N THR A 2 3.01 27.60 -6.97
CA THR A 2 1.68 27.12 -6.61
C THR A 2 1.83 26.15 -5.44
N VAL A 3 1.36 26.55 -4.26
CA VAL A 3 1.36 25.69 -3.08
C VAL A 3 0.09 24.85 -3.17
N HIS A 4 0.25 23.59 -3.55
CA HIS A 4 -0.83 22.61 -3.38
C HIS A 4 -1.00 22.38 -1.88
N GLN A 5 -2.24 22.22 -1.42
CA GLN A 5 -2.48 21.85 -0.02
C GLN A 5 -1.84 20.50 0.25
N ASP A 6 -1.12 20.40 1.36
CA ASP A 6 -0.65 19.11 1.86
C ASP A 6 -1.87 18.25 2.22
N TYR A 7 -1.90 17.03 1.70
CA TYR A 7 -2.95 16.05 2.02
C TYR A 7 -2.43 15.09 3.09
N GLU A 8 -3.14 15.00 4.21
CA GLU A 8 -2.87 14.02 5.26
C GLU A 8 -3.91 12.88 5.17
N ILE A 9 -3.44 11.65 4.95
CA ILE A 9 -4.31 10.46 4.93
C ILE A 9 -4.27 9.82 6.32
N LYS A 10 -5.40 9.86 7.03
CA LYS A 10 -5.57 9.16 8.31
C LYS A 10 -6.36 7.87 8.10
N ILE A 11 -5.75 6.74 8.44
CA ILE A 11 -6.39 5.42 8.35
C ILE A 11 -6.55 4.87 9.77
N ASN A 12 -7.81 4.65 10.18
CA ASN A 12 -8.10 3.90 11.40
C ASN A 12 -8.16 2.40 11.08
N LEU A 13 -7.10 1.67 11.45
CA LEU A 13 -6.98 0.24 11.16
C LEU A 13 -8.05 -0.59 11.88
N ASN A 14 -8.43 -0.23 13.11
CA ASN A 14 -9.44 -0.96 13.88
C ASN A 14 -10.81 -0.89 13.20
N GLU A 15 -11.24 0.30 12.80
CA GLU A 15 -12.50 0.48 12.06
C GLU A 15 -12.48 -0.26 10.70
N LEU A 16 -11.32 -0.31 10.05
CA LEU A 16 -11.15 -1.02 8.79
C LEU A 16 -11.31 -2.54 8.97
N ILE A 17 -10.75 -3.09 10.04
CA ILE A 17 -10.86 -4.50 10.40
C ILE A 17 -12.31 -4.83 10.79
N GLU A 18 -12.94 -4.01 11.64
CA GLU A 18 -14.31 -4.20 12.10
C GLU A 18 -15.35 -4.12 10.97
N LYS A 19 -15.10 -3.30 9.94
CA LYS A 19 -15.93 -3.28 8.72
C LYS A 19 -15.83 -4.57 7.91
N ARG A 20 -14.75 -5.34 8.06
CA ARG A 20 -14.54 -6.61 7.33
C ARG A 20 -14.99 -7.80 8.15
N ILE A 21 -14.72 -7.81 9.45
CA ILE A 21 -15.11 -8.87 10.37
C ILE A 21 -15.65 -8.22 11.65
N PRO A 22 -16.93 -8.44 12.00
CA PRO A 22 -17.52 -7.78 13.17
C PRO A 22 -16.90 -8.29 14.48
N CYS A 23 -16.74 -7.37 15.44
CA CYS A 23 -16.52 -7.68 16.84
C CYS A 23 -17.87 -7.99 17.51
N CYS A 24 -17.95 -9.10 18.24
CA CYS A 24 -19.13 -9.43 19.05
C CYS A 24 -18.70 -9.79 20.46
N ASP A 25 -19.43 -9.27 21.44
CA ASP A 25 -19.09 -9.38 22.86
C ASP A 25 -19.46 -10.76 23.46
N LEU A 26 -20.35 -11.54 22.81
CA LEU A 26 -20.82 -12.82 23.34
C LEU A 26 -21.15 -13.87 22.25
N LEU A 27 -20.53 -15.05 22.39
CA LEU A 27 -21.05 -16.41 22.11
C LEU A 27 -20.85 -17.11 20.74
N HIS A 28 -20.14 -16.56 19.75
CA HIS A 28 -19.80 -17.33 18.53
C HIS A 28 -18.30 -17.30 18.17
N PRO A 29 -17.47 -18.21 18.74
CA PRO A 29 -16.02 -18.25 18.49
C PRO A 29 -15.63 -18.56 17.03
N ASN A 30 -16.59 -18.93 16.19
CA ASN A 30 -16.35 -19.31 14.79
C ASN A 30 -16.66 -18.18 13.79
N HIS A 31 -17.15 -17.02 14.23
CA HIS A 31 -17.68 -15.98 13.33
C HIS A 31 -17.23 -14.54 13.63
N CYS A 32 -16.70 -14.25 14.81
CA CYS A 32 -16.40 -12.88 15.23
C CYS A 32 -15.03 -12.77 15.91
N LEU A 33 -14.39 -11.61 15.77
CA LEU A 33 -13.15 -11.29 16.46
C LEU A 33 -13.44 -10.68 17.84
N THR A 34 -12.54 -10.89 18.78
CA THR A 34 -12.48 -10.15 20.04
C THR A 34 -11.72 -8.84 19.86
N GLU A 35 -11.94 -7.85 20.73
CA GLU A 35 -11.19 -6.58 20.69
C GLU A 35 -9.66 -6.81 20.73
N LYS A 36 -9.21 -7.78 21.51
CA LYS A 36 -7.79 -8.14 21.59
C LYS A 36 -7.27 -8.64 20.25
N GLN A 37 -8.03 -9.48 19.55
CA GLN A 37 -7.65 -9.98 18.23
C GLN A 37 -7.66 -8.86 17.17
N VAL A 38 -8.62 -7.93 17.22
CA VAL A 38 -8.61 -6.75 16.35
C VAL A 38 -7.38 -5.90 16.60
N SER A 39 -7.02 -5.65 17.86
CA SER A 39 -5.82 -4.90 18.21
C SER A 39 -4.54 -5.61 17.75
N GLU A 40 -4.48 -6.95 17.85
CA GLU A 40 -3.34 -7.74 17.37
C GLU A 40 -3.21 -7.67 15.85
N ILE A 41 -4.32 -7.80 15.11
CA ILE A 41 -4.36 -7.66 13.65
C ILE A 41 -3.98 -6.24 13.23
N ALA A 42 -4.52 -5.21 13.88
CA ALA A 42 -4.22 -3.82 13.59
C ALA A 42 -2.72 -3.52 13.77
N ASN A 43 -2.11 -4.02 14.84
CA ASN A 43 -0.68 -3.87 15.07
C ASN A 43 0.15 -4.61 13.99
N ASN A 44 -0.28 -5.82 13.60
CA ASN A 44 0.39 -6.58 12.54
C ASN A 44 0.30 -5.85 11.19
N VAL A 45 -0.88 -5.33 10.83
CA VAL A 45 -1.08 -4.52 9.63
C VAL A 45 -0.22 -3.26 9.68
N HIS A 46 -0.15 -2.58 10.83
CA HIS A 46 0.70 -1.39 11.00
C HIS A 46 2.19 -1.70 10.77
N MET A 47 2.69 -2.80 11.33
CA MET A 47 4.09 -3.22 11.17
C MET A 47 4.44 -3.65 9.74
N ASN A 48 3.47 -4.17 9.00
CA ASN A 48 3.67 -4.72 7.65
C ASN A 48 3.06 -3.85 6.54
N LEU A 49 2.61 -2.64 6.85
CA LEU A 49 1.96 -1.76 5.88
C LEU A 49 2.96 -1.34 4.82
N ASN A 50 2.76 -1.82 3.59
CA ASN A 50 3.57 -1.43 2.45
C ASN A 50 2.86 -0.32 1.66
N LEU A 51 3.45 0.87 1.64
CA LEU A 51 2.91 2.03 0.93
C LEU A 51 3.44 2.15 -0.51
N HIS A 52 4.21 1.18 -0.99
CA HIS A 52 4.85 1.23 -2.30
C HIS A 52 3.87 1.52 -3.45
N ASP A 53 2.67 0.93 -3.45
CA ASP A 53 1.67 1.17 -4.50
C ASP A 53 1.21 2.63 -4.58
N LEU A 54 1.22 3.36 -3.45
CA LEU A 54 0.93 4.79 -3.42
C LEU A 54 2.09 5.59 -4.02
N TYR A 55 3.32 5.26 -3.65
CA TYR A 55 4.52 5.90 -4.23
C TYR A 55 4.60 5.67 -5.74
N LYS A 56 4.38 4.44 -6.20
CA LYS A 56 4.35 4.08 -7.62
C LYS A 56 3.31 4.89 -8.42
N GLN A 57 2.14 5.15 -7.83
CA GLN A 57 1.13 6.01 -8.46
C GLN A 57 1.61 7.44 -8.65
N VAL A 58 2.30 8.00 -7.65
CA VAL A 58 2.89 9.34 -7.72
C VAL A 58 4.00 9.38 -8.77
N ASP A 59 4.93 8.43 -8.71
CA ASP A 59 6.06 8.34 -9.64
C ASP A 59 5.59 8.24 -11.10
N LYS A 60 4.54 7.46 -11.36
CA LYS A 60 3.93 7.37 -12.69
C LYS A 60 3.42 8.73 -13.19
N GLN A 61 2.81 9.53 -12.32
CA GLN A 61 2.32 10.86 -12.72
C GLN A 61 3.49 11.83 -12.99
N ILE A 62 4.55 11.74 -12.18
CA ILE A 62 5.78 12.52 -12.39
C ILE A 62 6.39 12.15 -13.75
N LEU A 63 6.55 10.86 -14.04
CA LEU A 63 7.08 10.36 -15.32
C LEU A 63 6.25 10.83 -16.51
N ASN A 64 4.92 10.72 -16.42
CA ASN A 64 4.02 11.21 -17.47
C ASN A 64 4.24 12.70 -17.75
N TYR A 65 4.37 13.50 -16.70
CA TYR A 65 4.59 14.94 -16.82
C TYR A 65 5.96 15.26 -17.44
N VAL A 66 7.03 14.63 -16.94
CA VAL A 66 8.40 14.77 -17.45
C VAL A 66 8.48 14.42 -18.93
N ASN A 67 7.88 13.30 -19.33
CA ASN A 67 7.82 12.86 -20.72
C ASN A 67 7.04 13.86 -21.61
N ALA A 68 5.90 14.36 -21.15
CA ALA A 68 5.09 15.34 -21.89
C ALA A 68 5.81 16.70 -22.02
N ALA A 69 6.60 17.09 -21.02
CA ALA A 69 7.38 18.32 -21.01
C ALA A 69 8.71 18.21 -21.79
N GLY A 70 9.09 17.01 -22.24
CA GLY A 70 10.35 16.77 -22.95
C GLY A 70 11.60 16.96 -22.08
N ILE A 71 11.48 16.78 -20.76
CA ILE A 71 12.59 16.93 -19.81
C ILE A 71 13.44 15.64 -19.86
N ASP A 72 14.75 15.77 -20.04
CA ASP A 72 15.66 14.61 -19.98
C ASP A 72 15.75 14.08 -18.56
N ASN A 73 15.53 12.78 -18.41
CA ASN A 73 15.37 12.11 -17.12
C ASN A 73 16.20 10.82 -17.01
N LYS A 74 17.16 10.64 -17.92
CA LYS A 74 18.01 9.44 -17.98
C LYS A 74 18.90 9.26 -16.75
N ASP A 75 19.18 10.33 -16.01
CA ASP A 75 20.13 10.32 -14.89
C ASP A 75 19.47 10.48 -13.51
N HIS A 76 18.15 10.68 -13.42
CA HIS A 76 17.51 11.09 -12.15
C HIS A 76 16.32 10.23 -11.70
N TRP A 77 15.46 9.74 -12.61
CA TRP A 77 14.25 8.99 -12.22
C TRP A 77 13.98 7.84 -13.19
N VAL A 78 14.95 6.92 -13.28
CA VAL A 78 14.86 5.75 -14.16
C VAL A 78 14.10 4.68 -13.37
N GLU A 79 12.93 4.23 -13.86
CA GLU A 79 12.15 3.12 -13.26
C GLU A 79 13.04 1.93 -12.80
N PRO A 80 14.08 1.51 -13.55
CA PRO A 80 15.12 0.55 -13.12
C PRO A 80 15.89 0.84 -11.82
N GLN A 81 15.95 2.08 -11.36
CA GLN A 81 16.66 2.49 -10.15
C GLN A 81 15.71 2.65 -8.95
N LEU A 82 14.40 2.44 -9.13
CA LEU A 82 13.48 2.41 -8.01
C LEU A 82 13.80 1.16 -7.17
N PRO A 83 14.10 1.31 -5.86
CA PRO A 83 14.57 0.21 -5.01
C PRO A 83 13.58 -0.96 -4.88
N ASP A 84 12.36 -0.80 -5.35
CA ASP A 84 11.25 -1.72 -5.17
C ASP A 84 10.72 -2.33 -6.48
N LEU A 85 11.34 -2.03 -7.63
CA LEU A 85 10.92 -2.55 -8.95
C LEU A 85 10.91 -4.10 -8.99
N GLU A 86 11.79 -4.73 -8.23
CA GLU A 86 11.88 -6.20 -8.14
C GLU A 86 10.66 -6.87 -7.52
N ARG A 87 9.86 -6.15 -6.70
CA ARG A 87 8.68 -6.72 -6.04
C ARG A 87 7.60 -7.08 -7.07
N ASP A 88 7.38 -6.20 -8.03
CA ASP A 88 6.35 -6.38 -9.07
C ASP A 88 6.83 -7.31 -10.20
N LEU A 89 8.15 -7.55 -10.33
CA LEU A 89 8.72 -8.50 -11.29
C LEU A 89 8.68 -9.96 -10.79
N LYS A 90 8.57 -10.19 -9.47
CA LYS A 90 8.60 -11.55 -8.88
C LYS A 90 7.24 -12.27 -8.90
N GLU A 91 6.13 -11.58 -9.14
CA GLU A 91 4.80 -12.21 -9.24
C GLU A 91 4.54 -12.89 -10.61
N GLU A 92 5.36 -12.64 -11.64
CA GLU A 92 5.24 -13.30 -12.95
C GLU A 92 6.06 -14.59 -13.11
N VAL A 93 6.62 -15.15 -12.03
CA VAL A 93 7.18 -16.52 -12.09
C VAL A 93 6.03 -17.49 -11.87
N GLY A 94 5.43 -17.93 -12.98
CA GLY A 94 4.39 -18.95 -13.01
C GLY A 94 4.77 -20.15 -12.17
N ILE A 95 3.84 -20.59 -11.32
CA ILE A 95 3.95 -21.83 -10.55
C ILE A 95 4.07 -22.98 -11.56
N GLU A 96 5.29 -23.49 -11.78
CA GLU A 96 5.47 -24.76 -12.47
C GLU A 96 5.01 -25.87 -11.50
N PHE A 97 3.91 -26.54 -11.86
CA PHE A 97 3.49 -27.77 -11.20
C PHE A 97 4.24 -28.93 -11.86
N ASP A 98 5.25 -29.47 -11.17
CA ASP A 98 5.78 -30.82 -11.41
C ASP A 98 4.86 -31.88 -10.78
#